data_AF-A0A0D0MQB7-F1
#
_entry.id   AF-A0A0D0MQB7-F1
#
_cell.length_a   1.000
_cell.length_b   1.000
_cell.length_c   1.000
_cell.angle_alpha   90.00
_cell.angle_beta   90.00
_cell.angle_gamma   90.00
#
_symmetry.space_group_name_H-M   'P 1'
#
loop_
_entity.id
_entity.type
_entity.pdbx_description
1 polymer ?
#
loop_
_entity_poly.entity_id
_entity_poly.type
_entity_poly.pdbx_seq_one_letter_code
_entity_poly.pdbx_strand_id
1 'polypeptide(L)'
;QVATAKPAPTPAPAAKPAAPAAKPAAPAKAAGGNWYAGQAPSNYVVQILGTSSEATAQNFVKEQGGEYRYFKKVLNGKPLYVITYGSFANRDAAVSAIKALPAKVQAGKPWPRTVASVQQELAATR
;
A
#
# COMPACT_ATOMS: atom_id res chain seq x y z
N GLN A 1 -19.48 46.75 46.05
CA GLN A 1 -18.64 45.75 45.33
C GLN A 1 -18.34 44.61 46.29
N VAL A 2 -18.51 43.36 45.83
CA VAL A 2 -17.74 42.10 46.06
C VAL A 2 -18.57 40.95 45.43
N ALA A 3 -18.25 40.43 44.24
CA ALA A 3 -17.26 39.40 43.85
C ALA A 3 -17.71 37.92 44.06
N THR A 4 -17.91 37.25 42.90
CA THR A 4 -17.70 35.81 42.52
C THR A 4 -18.40 34.65 43.24
N ALA A 5 -19.06 33.77 42.43
CA ALA A 5 -18.93 32.31 42.54
C ALA A 5 -19.47 31.56 41.28
N LYS A 6 -18.61 30.75 40.64
CA LYS A 6 -18.91 29.59 39.78
C LYS A 6 -18.23 28.38 40.45
N PRO A 7 -18.90 27.22 40.62
CA PRO A 7 -18.69 26.02 39.77
C PRO A 7 -20.03 25.24 39.57
N ALA A 8 -20.22 24.30 38.64
CA ALA A 8 -19.59 22.98 38.57
C ALA A 8 -20.13 22.18 37.32
N PRO A 9 -19.66 20.95 37.04
CA PRO A 9 -19.45 20.40 35.69
C PRO A 9 -20.36 19.21 35.34
N THR A 10 -20.33 18.75 34.07
CA THR A 10 -20.39 17.31 33.77
C THR A 10 -19.81 17.01 32.37
N PRO A 11 -18.69 16.27 32.26
CA PRO A 11 -18.27 15.62 31.02
C PRO A 11 -18.83 14.19 31.00
N ALA A 12 -19.54 13.83 29.93
CA ALA A 12 -19.91 12.44 29.66
C ALA A 12 -18.71 11.69 29.06
N PRO A 13 -18.17 10.64 29.71
CA PRO A 13 -17.15 9.78 29.12
C PRO A 13 -17.81 8.58 28.46
N ALA A 14 -17.90 8.58 27.13
CA ALA A 14 -18.19 7.36 26.38
C ALA A 14 -16.88 6.60 26.15
N ALA A 15 -16.76 5.43 26.77
CA ALA A 15 -15.62 4.55 26.67
C ALA A 15 -15.81 3.44 25.60
N LYS A 16 -14.79 3.30 24.74
CA LYS A 16 -14.15 2.05 24.25
C LYS A 16 -14.85 1.18 23.17
N PRO A 17 -14.13 0.28 22.44
CA PRO A 17 -12.67 -0.01 22.46
C PRO A 17 -11.94 -0.22 21.11
N ALA A 18 -10.62 0.06 21.13
CA ALA A 18 -9.52 -0.64 20.45
C ALA A 18 -9.37 -0.60 18.91
N ALA A 19 -8.40 0.19 18.45
CA ALA A 19 -7.25 -0.39 17.75
C ALA A 19 -5.98 0.25 18.35
N PRO A 20 -4.98 -0.56 18.77
CA PRO A 20 -3.77 -0.03 19.38
C PRO A 20 -3.03 0.85 18.38
N ALA A 21 -2.75 2.09 18.77
CA ALA A 21 -1.65 2.86 18.24
C ALA A 21 -0.34 2.14 18.59
N ALA A 22 -0.05 1.05 17.88
CA ALA A 22 1.23 0.40 17.92
C ALA A 22 2.22 1.29 17.18
N LYS A 23 2.99 2.04 17.98
CA LYS A 23 4.45 2.20 17.91
C LYS A 23 5.00 2.64 16.55
N PRO A 24 5.72 3.77 16.43
CA PRO A 24 6.46 4.08 15.20
C PRO A 24 7.45 2.95 14.96
N ALA A 25 7.09 2.01 14.09
CA ALA A 25 8.00 0.99 13.64
C ALA A 25 9.09 1.75 12.89
N ALA A 26 10.29 1.71 13.48
CA ALA A 26 11.55 2.07 12.84
C ALA A 26 11.53 1.68 11.36
N PRO A 27 12.19 2.47 10.48
CA PRO A 27 12.11 2.27 9.04
C PRO A 27 12.69 0.91 8.70
N ALA A 28 11.85 -0.11 8.63
CA ALA A 28 12.21 -1.39 8.10
C ALA A 28 12.51 -1.10 6.63
N LYS A 29 13.80 -1.09 6.30
CA LYS A 29 14.34 -1.23 4.96
C LYS A 29 13.78 -2.53 4.37
N ALA A 30 12.54 -2.49 3.91
CA ALA A 30 11.88 -3.56 3.21
C ALA A 30 11.13 -2.90 2.06
N ALA A 31 11.72 -3.01 0.87
CA ALA A 31 11.00 -3.27 -0.36
C ALA A 31 9.48 -3.01 -0.29
N GLY A 32 9.05 -1.77 -0.56
CA GLY A 32 7.67 -1.40 -0.84
C GLY A 32 6.64 -1.40 0.32
N GLY A 33 6.86 -2.10 1.43
CA GLY A 33 5.80 -2.38 2.43
C GLY A 33 5.15 -1.15 3.10
N ASN A 34 5.92 -0.08 3.32
CA ASN A 34 5.39 1.12 4.00
C ASN A 34 4.59 2.04 3.08
N TRP A 35 4.82 2.01 1.77
CA TRP A 35 4.13 2.92 0.86
C TRP A 35 2.70 2.48 0.60
N TYR A 36 2.47 1.19 0.35
CA TYR A 36 1.10 0.68 0.17
C TYR A 36 0.26 0.83 1.43
N ALA A 37 0.87 0.73 2.63
CA ALA A 37 0.18 0.98 3.90
C ALA A 37 -0.25 2.44 4.07
N GLY A 38 0.47 3.39 3.47
CA GLY A 38 0.11 4.82 3.45
C GLY A 38 -0.83 5.22 2.30
N GLN A 39 -1.13 4.31 1.37
CA GLN A 39 -2.07 4.55 0.27
C GLN A 39 -3.50 4.18 0.68
N ALA A 40 -4.48 4.89 0.11
CA ALA A 40 -5.88 4.55 0.35
C ALA A 40 -6.18 3.14 -0.19
N PRO A 41 -6.86 2.26 0.58
CA PRO A 41 -7.17 0.89 0.13
C PRO A 41 -8.05 0.87 -1.14
N SER A 42 -8.82 1.94 -1.37
CA SER A 42 -9.63 2.16 -2.56
C SER A 42 -8.82 2.50 -3.82
N ASN A 43 -7.54 2.86 -3.66
CA ASN A 43 -6.65 3.11 -4.79
C ASN A 43 -6.33 1.80 -5.52
N TYR A 44 -5.97 1.94 -6.78
CA TYR A 44 -5.56 0.88 -7.67
C TYR A 44 -4.09 1.05 -8.03
N VAL A 45 -3.39 -0.07 -8.19
CA VAL A 45 -2.03 -0.13 -8.69
C VAL A 45 -2.05 -1.02 -9.91
N VAL A 46 -1.23 -0.72 -10.90
CA VAL A 46 -1.10 -1.58 -12.07
C VAL A 46 -0.01 -2.59 -11.78
N GLN A 47 -0.37 -3.86 -11.67
CA GLN A 47 0.63 -4.92 -11.62
C GLN A 47 1.21 -5.12 -13.01
N ILE A 48 2.51 -4.86 -13.15
CA ILE A 48 3.25 -4.98 -14.40
C ILE A 48 3.63 -6.44 -14.64
N LEU A 49 4.33 -7.03 -13.66
CA LEU A 49 4.74 -8.42 -13.68
C LEU A 49 4.97 -8.95 -12.26
N GLY A 50 4.88 -10.27 -12.08
CA GLY A 50 5.32 -10.97 -10.87
C GLY A 50 6.51 -11.88 -11.19
N THR A 51 7.62 -11.72 -10.49
CA THR A 51 8.80 -12.58 -10.61
C THR A 51 9.07 -13.30 -9.30
N SER A 52 9.50 -14.55 -9.32
CA SER A 52 9.93 -15.26 -8.09
C SER A 52 11.31 -14.81 -7.60
N SER A 53 12.00 -13.93 -8.34
CA SER A 53 13.34 -13.45 -8.00
C SER A 53 13.31 -12.02 -7.49
N GLU A 54 13.68 -11.81 -6.22
CA GLU A 54 13.76 -10.48 -5.61
C GLU A 54 14.74 -9.59 -6.36
N ALA A 55 15.89 -10.14 -6.73
CA ALA A 55 16.93 -9.42 -7.44
C ALA A 55 16.41 -8.85 -8.76
N THR A 56 15.61 -9.62 -9.51
CA THR A 56 15.00 -9.15 -10.76
C THR A 56 14.00 -8.02 -10.50
N ALA A 57 13.16 -8.15 -9.48
CA ALA A 57 12.19 -7.10 -9.13
C ALA A 57 12.88 -5.81 -8.66
N GLN A 58 13.90 -5.97 -7.80
CA GLN A 58 14.67 -4.86 -7.28
C GLN A 58 15.46 -4.15 -8.37
N ASN A 59 16.11 -4.90 -9.28
CA ASN A 59 16.85 -4.33 -10.40
C ASN A 59 15.89 -3.55 -11.30
N PHE A 60 14.73 -4.12 -11.63
CA PHE A 60 13.74 -3.45 -12.47
C PHE A 60 13.28 -2.13 -11.84
N VAL A 61 12.95 -2.12 -10.55
CA VAL A 61 12.52 -0.90 -9.87
C VAL A 61 13.67 0.12 -9.73
N LYS A 62 14.90 -0.34 -9.54
CA LYS A 62 16.09 0.53 -9.53
C LYS A 62 16.37 1.14 -10.91
N GLU A 63 16.25 0.35 -11.97
CA GLU A 63 16.49 0.77 -13.35
C GLU A 63 15.43 1.75 -13.83
N GLN A 64 14.15 1.48 -13.52
CA GLN A 64 13.06 2.35 -13.96
C GLN A 64 12.90 3.59 -13.08
N GLY A 65 13.11 3.47 -11.77
CA GLY A 65 12.96 4.57 -10.82
C GLY A 65 11.54 5.15 -10.71
N GLY A 66 11.40 6.17 -9.86
CA GLY A 66 10.23 7.04 -9.75
C GLY A 66 8.95 6.37 -9.24
N GLU A 67 8.17 5.82 -10.18
CA GLU A 67 6.79 5.37 -10.00
C GLU A 67 6.67 3.84 -9.90
N TYR A 68 7.73 3.12 -10.24
CA TYR A 68 7.77 1.67 -10.12
C TYR A 68 8.06 1.28 -8.67
N ARG A 69 7.29 0.33 -8.18
CA ARG A 69 7.44 -0.23 -6.83
C ARG A 69 7.30 -1.73 -6.92
N TYR A 70 7.90 -2.43 -5.97
CA TYR A 70 7.70 -3.86 -5.86
C TYR A 70 7.35 -4.23 -4.44
N PHE A 71 6.58 -5.30 -4.28
CA PHE A 71 6.33 -5.91 -2.99
C PHE A 71 6.51 -7.41 -3.06
N LYS A 72 6.93 -7.99 -1.95
CA LYS A 72 6.96 -9.43 -1.75
C LYS A 72 5.58 -9.88 -1.31
N LYS A 73 5.03 -10.89 -1.99
CA LYS A 73 3.88 -11.67 -1.54
C LYS A 73 4.24 -13.14 -1.46
N VAL A 74 3.43 -13.92 -0.78
CA VAL A 74 3.48 -15.38 -0.84
C VAL A 74 2.30 -15.86 -1.66
N LEU A 75 2.58 -16.54 -2.77
CA LEU A 75 1.57 -17.20 -3.59
C LEU A 75 1.82 -18.70 -3.51
N ASN A 76 0.87 -19.45 -2.95
CA ASN A 76 0.97 -20.91 -2.76
C ASN A 76 2.25 -21.36 -2.04
N GLY A 77 2.63 -20.66 -0.96
CA GLY A 77 3.84 -20.98 -0.19
C GLY A 77 5.16 -20.60 -0.87
N LYS A 78 5.12 -20.00 -2.07
CA LYS A 78 6.30 -19.50 -2.78
C LYS A 78 6.37 -17.98 -2.71
N PRO A 79 7.56 -17.39 -2.44
CA PRO A 79 7.73 -15.95 -2.53
C PRO A 79 7.57 -15.50 -3.99
N LEU A 80 6.74 -14.49 -4.20
CA LEU A 80 6.55 -13.82 -5.47
C LEU A 80 6.73 -12.32 -5.27
N TYR A 81 7.57 -11.72 -6.09
CA TYR A 81 7.84 -10.29 -6.13
C TYR A 81 7.02 -9.66 -7.22
N VAL A 82 6.02 -8.91 -6.81
CA VAL A 82 5.13 -8.22 -7.71
C VAL A 82 5.65 -6.82 -7.95
N ILE A 83 5.96 -6.49 -9.21
CA ILE A 83 6.25 -5.14 -9.64
C ILE A 83 4.93 -4.46 -10.00
N THR A 84 4.68 -3.31 -9.41
CA THR A 84 3.55 -2.43 -9.70
C THR A 84 4.03 -1.06 -10.15
N TYR A 85 3.15 -0.36 -10.85
CA TYR A 85 3.36 0.99 -11.34
C TYR A 85 2.28 1.93 -10.82
N GLY A 86 2.72 3.05 -10.23
CA GLY A 86 1.89 4.15 -9.78
C GLY A 86 0.85 3.79 -8.71
N SER A 87 0.06 4.77 -8.31
CA SER A 87 -1.24 4.58 -7.66
C SER A 87 -2.31 5.43 -8.34
N PHE A 88 -3.39 4.79 -8.72
CA PHE A 88 -4.52 5.35 -9.43
C PHE A 88 -5.70 5.43 -8.48
N ALA A 89 -6.48 6.51 -8.52
CA ALA A 89 -7.64 6.67 -7.65
C ALA A 89 -8.76 5.66 -7.96
N ASN A 90 -8.81 5.13 -9.18
CA ASN A 90 -9.84 4.20 -9.63
C ASN A 90 -9.31 3.18 -10.66
N ARG A 91 -10.12 2.16 -10.94
CA ARG A 91 -9.79 1.10 -11.89
C ARG A 91 -9.62 1.63 -13.31
N ASP A 92 -10.42 2.60 -13.73
CA ASP A 92 -10.38 3.13 -15.10
C ASP A 92 -9.02 3.79 -15.40
N ALA A 93 -8.49 4.58 -14.47
CA ALA A 93 -7.18 5.18 -14.56
C ALA A 93 -6.06 4.12 -14.62
N ALA A 94 -6.19 3.02 -13.86
CA ALA A 94 -5.27 1.89 -13.95
C ALA A 94 -5.36 1.16 -15.31
N VAL A 95 -6.57 0.99 -15.85
CA VAL A 95 -6.79 0.39 -17.18
C VAL A 95 -6.25 1.28 -18.29
N SER A 96 -6.45 2.59 -18.19
CA SER A 96 -5.88 3.58 -19.10
C SER A 96 -4.36 3.58 -19.06
N ALA A 97 -3.76 3.46 -17.86
CA ALA A 97 -2.32 3.28 -17.72
C ALA A 97 -1.85 1.98 -18.36
N ILE A 98 -2.58 0.87 -18.22
CA ILE A 98 -2.27 -0.40 -18.92
C ILE A 98 -2.22 -0.21 -20.44
N LYS A 99 -3.17 0.54 -21.00
CA LYS A 99 -3.19 0.86 -22.44
C LYS A 99 -2.06 1.80 -22.86
N ALA A 100 -1.64 2.70 -21.97
CA ALA A 100 -0.54 3.63 -22.20
C ALA A 100 0.86 3.00 -22.03
N LEU A 101 0.95 1.83 -21.39
CA LEU A 101 2.20 1.11 -21.21
C LEU A 101 2.67 0.47 -22.53
N PRO A 102 4.00 0.37 -22.75
CA PRO A 102 4.55 -0.21 -23.97
C PRO A 102 4.17 -1.69 -24.13
N ALA A 103 4.12 -2.18 -25.38
CA ALA A 103 3.73 -3.55 -25.71
C ALA A 103 4.48 -4.63 -24.92
N LYS A 104 5.74 -4.36 -24.55
CA LYS A 104 6.55 -5.26 -23.70
C LYS A 104 5.95 -5.47 -22.30
N VAL A 105 5.36 -4.42 -21.74
CA VAL A 105 4.64 -4.49 -20.47
C VAL A 105 3.27 -5.12 -20.68
N GLN A 106 2.55 -4.76 -21.74
CA GLN A 106 1.25 -5.35 -22.08
C GLN A 106 1.34 -6.87 -22.34
N ALA A 107 2.47 -7.35 -22.87
CA ALA A 107 2.75 -8.77 -23.05
C ALA A 107 2.78 -9.54 -21.71
N GLY A 108 3.13 -8.87 -20.61
CA GLY A 108 3.01 -9.41 -19.25
C GLY A 108 1.57 -9.51 -18.74
N LYS A 109 0.59 -9.07 -19.52
CA LYS A 109 -0.84 -8.96 -19.17
C LYS A 109 -1.02 -8.25 -17.82
N PRO A 110 -0.61 -6.97 -17.76
CA PRO A 110 -0.66 -6.22 -16.52
C PRO A 110 -2.13 -6.05 -16.13
N TRP A 111 -2.42 -6.22 -14.84
CA TRP A 111 -3.78 -6.20 -14.34
C TRP A 111 -3.92 -5.16 -13.23
N PRO A 112 -5.05 -4.43 -13.21
CA PRO A 112 -5.31 -3.46 -12.17
C PRO A 112 -5.64 -4.23 -10.89
N ARG A 113 -4.99 -3.83 -9.80
CA ARG A 113 -5.17 -4.45 -8.48
C ARG A 113 -5.39 -3.37 -7.43
N THR A 114 -6.23 -3.64 -6.44
CA THR A 114 -6.47 -2.68 -5.36
C THR A 114 -5.33 -2.68 -4.34
N VAL A 115 -5.06 -1.51 -3.79
CA VAL A 115 -4.14 -1.36 -2.65
C VAL A 115 -4.65 -2.17 -1.47
N ALA A 116 -5.97 -2.24 -1.24
CA ALA A 116 -6.55 -3.11 -0.21
C ALA A 116 -6.04 -4.56 -0.31
N SER A 117 -6.06 -5.15 -1.51
CA SER A 117 -5.57 -6.51 -1.75
C SER A 117 -4.05 -6.61 -1.54
N VAL A 118 -3.28 -5.58 -1.91
CA VAL A 118 -1.84 -5.51 -1.59
C VAL A 118 -1.60 -5.47 -0.08
N GLN A 119 -2.32 -4.63 0.65
CA GLN A 119 -2.22 -4.52 2.11
C GLN A 119 -2.58 -5.84 2.80
N GLN A 120 -3.65 -6.51 2.36
CA GLN A 120 -4.03 -7.83 2.89
C GLN A 120 -2.93 -8.87 2.66
N GLU A 121 -2.33 -8.91 1.46
CA GLU A 121 -1.25 -9.87 1.17
C GLU A 121 0.05 -9.53 1.91
N LEU A 122 0.35 -8.25 2.11
CA LEU A 122 1.47 -7.80 2.94
C LEU A 122 1.26 -8.20 4.40
N ALA A 123 0.03 -8.07 4.92
CA ALA A 123 -0.32 -8.50 6.27
C ALA A 123 -0.23 -10.03 6.45
N ALA A 124 -0.62 -10.79 5.43
CA ALA A 124 -0.52 -12.25 5.41
C ALA A 124 0.91 -12.78 5.25
N THR A 125 1.86 -11.94 4.81
CA THR A 125 3.27 -12.30 4.61
C THR A 125 4.12 -12.03 5.87
N ARG A 126 3.52 -11.55 6.97
CA ARG A 126 4.21 -11.23 8.22
C ARG A 126 4.56 -12.46 9.05
#